data_AF-A0A8J2J8T0-F1
#
_entry.id   AF-A0A8J2J8T0-F1
#
_cell.length_a   1.000
_cell.length_b   1.000
_cell.length_c   1.000
_cell.angle_alpha   90.00
_cell.angle_beta   90.00
_cell.angle_gamma   90.00
#
_symmetry.space_group_name_H-M   'P 1'
#
loop_
_entity.id
_entity.type
_entity.pdbx_description
1 polymer ?
#
loop_
_entity_poly.entity_id
_entity_poly.type
_entity_poly.pdbx_seq_one_letter_code
_entity_poly.pdbx_strand_id
1 'polypeptide(L)'
;MSLYQRIRACIQKIRLSTRLRQDFENACMLHKIKPKMLLRDNQTRWNSTLKMLERLSELRKPFELLRRNETSLNKFSVSDAEWEFIDEMIKFLKPFEHVTLLLSKSTSPTMSLSAAVYIELFNHLESFTPQKHCSGIVKAAASACSKLNKYYPQTDSAVYVIGLVLDFRCKFDWYRTVGISEDIVKANKKEVISKWKT
;
A
#
# COMPACT_ATOMS: atom_id res chain seq x y z
N MET A 1 12.68 9.10 -19.00
CA MET A 1 11.28 8.85 -18.56
C MET A 1 11.33 7.77 -17.48
N SER A 2 10.73 7.98 -16.31
CA SER A 2 10.79 6.98 -15.23
C SER A 2 10.00 5.71 -15.59
N LEU A 3 10.34 4.58 -14.96
CA LEU A 3 9.65 3.29 -15.15
C LEU A 3 8.12 3.44 -15.00
N TYR A 4 7.68 4.09 -13.92
CA TYR A 4 6.26 4.34 -13.66
C TYR A 4 5.57 5.17 -14.75
N GLN A 5 6.24 6.20 -15.27
CA GLN A 5 5.71 7.01 -16.36
C GLN A 5 5.56 6.19 -17.64
N ARG A 6 6.54 5.34 -17.96
CA ARG A 6 6.48 4.42 -19.11
C ARG A 6 5.31 3.44 -18.98
N ILE A 7 5.15 2.81 -17.81
CA ILE A 7 4.03 1.89 -17.54
C ILE A 7 2.68 2.58 -17.70
N ARG A 8 2.48 3.74 -17.06
CA ARG A 8 1.23 4.50 -17.13
C ARG A 8 0.88 4.87 -18.58
N ALA A 9 1.86 5.37 -19.33
CA ALA A 9 1.68 5.75 -20.74
C ALA A 9 1.34 4.53 -21.62
N CYS A 10 2.00 3.39 -21.40
CA CYS A 10 1.71 2.15 -22.12
C CYS A 10 0.29 1.67 -21.86
N ILE A 11 -0.10 1.56 -20.58
CA ILE A 11 -1.45 1.15 -20.18
C ILE A 11 -2.50 2.08 -20.75
N GLN A 12 -2.27 3.39 -20.71
CA GLN A 12 -3.19 4.37 -21.29
C GLN A 12 -3.35 4.15 -22.80
N LYS A 13 -2.25 3.95 -23.53
CA LYS A 13 -2.27 3.71 -24.97
C LYS A 13 -3.03 2.42 -25.34
N ILE A 14 -2.77 1.31 -24.62
CA ILE A 14 -3.49 0.05 -24.83
C ILE A 14 -4.99 0.25 -24.58
N ARG A 15 -5.37 0.94 -23.50
CA ARG A 15 -6.78 1.14 -23.15
C ARG A 15 -7.55 2.03 -24.12
N LEU A 16 -6.90 3.05 -24.69
CA LEU A 16 -7.54 3.99 -25.61
C LEU A 16 -7.74 3.39 -27.01
N SER A 17 -6.87 2.49 -27.44
CA SER A 17 -6.97 1.85 -28.76
C SER A 17 -7.82 0.59 -28.71
N THR A 18 -8.94 0.56 -29.45
CA THR A 18 -9.78 -0.64 -29.57
C THR A 18 -9.02 -1.83 -30.17
N ARG A 19 -8.17 -1.57 -31.17
CA ARG A 19 -7.30 -2.60 -31.77
C ARG A 19 -6.35 -3.21 -30.74
N LEU A 20 -5.63 -2.38 -29.98
CA LEU A 20 -4.68 -2.88 -28.97
C LEU A 20 -5.37 -3.62 -27.83
N ARG A 21 -6.61 -3.24 -27.47
CA ARG A 21 -7.41 -4.01 -26.51
C ARG A 21 -7.74 -5.40 -27.05
N GLN A 22 -8.17 -5.50 -28.29
CA GLN A 22 -8.47 -6.79 -28.91
C GLN A 22 -7.21 -7.67 -29.01
N ASP A 23 -6.09 -7.09 -29.43
CA ASP A 23 -4.81 -7.80 -29.52
C ASP A 23 -4.34 -8.26 -28.13
N PHE A 24 -4.55 -7.45 -27.08
CA PHE A 24 -4.27 -7.83 -25.70
C PHE A 24 -5.15 -8.97 -25.19
N GLU A 25 -6.45 -8.95 -25.52
CA GLU A 25 -7.38 -10.03 -25.18
C GLU A 25 -6.98 -11.33 -25.87
N ASN A 26 -6.60 -11.26 -27.15
CA ASN A 26 -6.07 -12.41 -27.90
C ASN A 26 -4.78 -12.94 -27.24
N ALA A 27 -3.87 -12.06 -26.82
CA ALA A 27 -2.66 -12.44 -26.08
C ALA A 27 -2.99 -13.12 -24.73
N CYS A 28 -4.04 -12.67 -24.04
CA CYS A 28 -4.52 -13.33 -22.82
C CYS A 28 -5.01 -14.76 -23.09
N MET A 29 -5.81 -14.93 -24.15
CA MET A 29 -6.35 -16.23 -24.56
C MET A 29 -5.24 -17.20 -24.95
N LEU A 30 -4.20 -16.75 -25.68
CA LEU A 30 -3.03 -17.56 -26.05
C LEU A 30 -2.29 -18.10 -24.83
N HIS A 31 -2.19 -17.30 -23.76
CA HIS A 31 -1.57 -17.71 -22.51
C HIS A 31 -2.52 -18.44 -21.56
N LYS A 32 -3.77 -18.73 -21.97
CA LYS A 32 -4.82 -19.33 -21.13
C LYS A 32 -5.11 -18.53 -19.86
N ILE A 33 -4.96 -17.21 -19.93
CA ILE A 33 -5.26 -16.28 -18.83
C ILE A 33 -6.59 -15.61 -19.12
N LYS A 34 -7.50 -15.56 -18.14
CA LYS A 34 -8.78 -14.87 -18.29
C LYS A 34 -8.53 -13.39 -18.66
N PRO A 35 -9.06 -12.89 -19.80
CA PRO A 35 -8.86 -11.51 -20.19
C PRO A 35 -9.38 -10.55 -19.12
N LYS A 36 -8.51 -9.65 -18.68
CA LYS A 36 -8.82 -8.59 -17.72
C LYS A 36 -8.25 -7.29 -18.25
N MET A 37 -9.01 -6.21 -18.12
CA MET A 37 -8.51 -4.91 -18.53
C MET A 37 -7.38 -4.43 -17.60
N LEU A 38 -6.28 -3.92 -18.16
CA LEU A 38 -5.21 -3.28 -17.39
C LEU A 38 -5.77 -2.09 -16.60
N LEU A 39 -5.35 -1.92 -15.34
CA LEU A 39 -5.86 -0.86 -14.48
C LEU A 39 -5.05 0.43 -14.64
N ARG A 40 -5.73 1.59 -14.62
CA ARG A 40 -5.06 2.88 -14.62
C ARG A 40 -4.75 3.30 -13.19
N ASP A 41 -3.56 3.85 -13.02
CA ASP A 41 -3.22 4.61 -11.83
C ASP A 41 -4.02 5.92 -11.79
N ASN A 42 -4.48 6.28 -10.60
CA ASN A 42 -5.33 7.44 -10.37
C ASN A 42 -4.81 8.22 -9.16
N GLN A 43 -4.34 9.44 -9.40
CA GLN A 43 -3.76 10.31 -8.38
C GLN A 43 -4.69 10.59 -7.19
N THR A 44 -6.02 10.55 -7.38
CA THR A 44 -6.98 10.79 -6.30
C THR A 44 -7.36 9.53 -5.51
N ARG A 45 -6.88 8.34 -5.90
CA ARG A 45 -7.17 7.06 -5.23
C ARG A 45 -5.88 6.44 -4.70
N TRP A 46 -5.71 6.45 -3.38
CA TRP A 46 -4.47 6.06 -2.69
C TRP A 46 -3.90 4.70 -3.10
N ASN A 47 -4.75 3.69 -3.31
CA ASN A 47 -4.31 2.32 -3.65
C ASN A 47 -4.28 2.03 -5.16
N SER A 48 -4.53 3.01 -6.03
CA SER A 48 -4.62 2.77 -7.47
C SER A 48 -3.29 2.38 -8.11
N THR A 49 -2.18 2.90 -7.60
CA THR A 49 -0.83 2.52 -8.06
C THR A 49 -0.55 1.05 -7.78
N LEU A 50 -0.79 0.57 -6.55
CA LEU A 50 -0.63 -0.84 -6.21
C LEU A 50 -1.49 -1.73 -7.11
N LYS A 51 -2.78 -1.42 -7.25
CA LYS A 51 -3.70 -2.17 -8.10
C LYS A 51 -3.28 -2.20 -9.57
N MET A 52 -2.71 -1.10 -10.08
CA MET A 52 -2.13 -1.06 -11.43
C MET A 52 -0.97 -2.05 -11.55
N LEU A 53 -0.02 -2.02 -10.61
CA LEU A 53 1.15 -2.90 -10.63
C LEU A 53 0.77 -4.37 -10.47
N GLU A 54 -0.14 -4.70 -9.55
CA GLU A 54 -0.62 -6.08 -9.37
C GLU A 54 -1.30 -6.62 -10.62
N ARG A 55 -2.19 -5.83 -11.24
CA ARG A 55 -2.83 -6.23 -12.50
C ARG A 55 -1.80 -6.40 -13.63
N LEU A 56 -0.79 -5.53 -13.67
CA LEU A 56 0.26 -5.61 -14.66
C LEU A 56 1.13 -6.86 -14.48
N SER A 57 1.52 -7.18 -13.25
CA SER A 57 2.30 -8.38 -12.91
C SER A 57 1.48 -9.66 -13.18
N GLU A 58 0.18 -9.66 -12.84
CA GLU A 58 -0.77 -10.73 -13.19
C GLU A 58 -0.82 -11.01 -14.70
N LEU A 59 -0.79 -9.94 -15.51
CA LEU A 59 -0.90 -10.00 -16.96
C LEU A 59 0.45 -9.84 -17.67
N ARG A 60 1.57 -10.12 -16.98
CA ARG A 60 2.94 -9.93 -17.52
C ARG A 60 3.16 -10.66 -18.85
N LYS A 61 2.73 -11.92 -18.95
CA LYS A 61 2.92 -12.73 -20.18
C LYS A 61 2.16 -12.14 -21.39
N PRO A 62 0.82 -11.92 -21.31
CA PRO A 62 0.10 -11.25 -22.38
C PRO A 62 0.62 -9.85 -22.70
N PHE A 63 1.04 -9.10 -21.68
CA PHE A 63 1.59 -7.75 -21.86
C PHE A 63 2.88 -7.76 -22.68
N GLU A 64 3.84 -8.64 -22.34
CA GLU A 64 5.07 -8.78 -23.11
C GLU A 64 4.83 -9.31 -24.52
N LEU A 65 3.88 -10.23 -24.71
CA LEU A 65 3.53 -10.73 -26.04
C LEU A 65 2.97 -9.61 -26.93
N LEU A 66 1.98 -8.85 -26.43
CA LEU A 66 1.44 -7.71 -27.16
C LEU A 66 2.54 -6.71 -27.51
N ARG A 67 3.39 -6.40 -26.53
CA ARG A 67 4.48 -5.44 -26.71
C ARG A 67 5.47 -5.88 -27.78
N ARG A 68 5.81 -7.18 -27.85
CA ARG A 68 6.71 -7.72 -28.88
C ARG A 68 6.10 -7.65 -30.28
N ASN A 69 4.78 -7.81 -30.39
CA ASN A 69 4.08 -7.78 -31.67
C ASN A 69 3.77 -6.36 -32.17
N GLU A 70 3.68 -5.38 -31.27
CA GLU A 70 3.31 -4.02 -31.58
C GLU A 70 4.50 -3.05 -31.49
N THR A 71 5.06 -2.68 -32.63
CA THR A 71 6.23 -1.79 -32.72
C THR A 71 6.01 -0.45 -32.00
N SER A 72 4.77 0.04 -32.00
CA SER A 72 4.42 1.30 -31.36
C SER A 72 4.44 1.25 -29.82
N LEU A 73 4.62 0.05 -29.24
CA LEU A 73 4.81 -0.18 -27.80
C LEU A 73 6.27 -0.46 -27.41
N ASN A 74 7.20 -0.60 -28.37
CA ASN A 74 8.61 -0.92 -28.09
C ASN A 74 9.30 0.08 -27.16
N LYS A 75 8.93 1.37 -27.24
CA LYS A 75 9.44 2.43 -26.36
C LYS A 75 9.03 2.30 -24.89
N PHE A 76 8.14 1.36 -24.58
CA PHE A 76 7.67 1.05 -23.22
C PHE A 76 8.14 -0.33 -22.74
N SER A 77 9.19 -0.90 -23.34
CA SER A 77 9.82 -2.15 -22.87
C SER A 77 10.12 -2.10 -21.39
N VAL A 78 9.89 -3.19 -20.67
CA VAL A 78 10.22 -3.34 -19.25
C VAL A 78 11.29 -4.43 -19.15
N SER A 79 12.44 -4.12 -18.57
CA SER A 79 13.52 -5.10 -18.41
C SER A 79 13.21 -6.09 -17.29
N ASP A 80 13.92 -7.23 -17.23
CA ASP A 80 13.71 -8.20 -16.16
C ASP A 80 14.02 -7.61 -14.77
N ALA A 81 15.06 -6.79 -14.65
CA ALA A 81 15.36 -6.05 -13.42
C ALA A 81 14.24 -5.04 -13.05
N GLU A 82 13.61 -4.40 -14.04
CA GLU A 82 12.46 -3.52 -13.79
C GLU A 82 11.21 -4.32 -13.35
N TRP A 83 11.02 -5.53 -13.88
CA TRP A 83 9.97 -6.44 -13.41
C TRP A 83 10.20 -6.91 -11.97
N GLU A 84 11.43 -7.29 -11.62
CA GLU A 84 11.80 -7.62 -10.25
C GLU A 84 11.54 -6.44 -9.30
N PHE A 85 11.89 -5.22 -9.72
CA PHE A 85 11.59 -4.01 -8.97
C PHE A 85 10.08 -3.78 -8.81
N ILE A 86 9.26 -4.04 -9.84
CA ILE A 86 7.80 -3.97 -9.75
C ILE A 86 7.27 -4.96 -8.71
N ASP A 87 7.74 -6.20 -8.73
CA ASP A 87 7.30 -7.24 -7.79
C ASP A 87 7.73 -6.91 -6.35
N GLU A 88 8.93 -6.36 -6.17
CA GLU A 88 9.41 -5.84 -4.89
C GLU A 88 8.56 -4.65 -4.41
N MET A 89 8.16 -3.76 -5.33
CA MET A 89 7.29 -2.63 -5.01
C MET A 89 5.86 -3.02 -4.64
N ILE A 90 5.31 -4.05 -5.28
CA ILE A 90 4.02 -4.62 -4.89
C ILE A 90 4.10 -5.12 -3.44
N LYS A 91 5.17 -5.85 -3.07
CA LYS A 91 5.37 -6.31 -1.68
C LYS A 91 5.50 -5.15 -0.70
N PHE A 92 6.24 -4.11 -1.07
CA PHE A 92 6.38 -2.90 -0.25
C PHE A 92 5.04 -2.18 -0.01
N LEU A 93 4.20 -2.06 -1.02
CA LEU A 93 2.94 -1.30 -0.93
C LEU A 93 1.77 -2.09 -0.30
N LYS A 94 1.84 -3.43 -0.28
CA LYS A 94 0.74 -4.28 0.21
C LYS A 94 0.28 -3.99 1.64
N PRO A 95 1.17 -3.86 2.64
CA PRO A 95 0.74 -3.55 4.01
C PRO A 95 0.00 -2.21 4.11
N PHE A 96 0.39 -1.21 3.32
CA PHE A 96 -0.31 0.07 3.28
C PHE A 96 -1.76 -0.06 2.78
N GLU A 97 -2.01 -0.89 1.77
CA GLU A 97 -3.39 -1.17 1.35
C GLU A 97 -4.15 -1.93 2.43
N HIS A 98 -3.53 -2.95 3.05
CA HIS A 98 -4.15 -3.74 4.10
C HIS A 98 -4.65 -2.86 5.25
N VAL A 99 -3.77 -2.02 5.81
CA VAL A 99 -4.13 -1.15 6.93
C VAL A 99 -5.14 -0.07 6.53
N THR A 100 -5.05 0.45 5.30
CA THR A 100 -6.03 1.41 4.78
C THR A 100 -7.42 0.77 4.71
N LEU A 101 -7.51 -0.44 4.16
CA LEU A 101 -8.78 -1.17 4.09
C LEU A 101 -9.30 -1.52 5.49
N LEU A 102 -8.43 -1.92 6.40
CA LEU A 102 -8.77 -2.22 7.79
C LEU A 102 -9.39 -1.00 8.48
N LEU A 103 -8.73 0.15 8.41
CA LEU A 103 -9.17 1.39 9.05
C LEU A 103 -10.42 2.00 8.38
N SER A 104 -10.63 1.74 7.08
CA SER A 104 -11.80 2.22 6.33
C SER A 104 -13.11 1.45 6.60
N LYS A 105 -13.06 0.36 7.37
CA LYS A 105 -14.26 -0.42 7.70
C LYS A 105 -15.23 0.40 8.56
N SER A 106 -16.48 0.49 8.12
CA SER A 106 -17.57 1.13 8.86
C SER A 106 -18.38 0.16 9.74
N THR A 107 -18.14 -1.15 9.61
CA THR A 107 -18.92 -2.20 10.29
C THR A 107 -18.42 -2.53 11.70
N SER A 108 -17.28 -2.01 12.11
CA SER A 108 -16.68 -2.27 13.41
C SER A 108 -15.82 -1.08 13.86
N PRO A 109 -15.67 -0.82 15.17
CA PRO A 109 -14.75 0.22 15.66
C PRO A 109 -13.31 -0.09 15.23
N THR A 110 -12.71 0.83 14.47
CA THR A 110 -11.32 0.72 13.98
C THR A 110 -10.36 1.66 14.70
N MET A 111 -10.89 2.61 15.47
CA MET A 111 -10.11 3.66 16.13
C MET A 111 -9.10 3.11 17.15
N SER A 112 -9.46 2.01 17.84
CA SER A 112 -8.57 1.29 18.76
C SER A 112 -7.38 0.62 18.07
N LEU A 113 -7.45 0.43 16.74
CA LEU A 113 -6.40 -0.24 15.97
C LEU A 113 -5.31 0.72 15.49
N SER A 114 -5.49 2.04 15.67
CA SER A 114 -4.58 3.06 15.12
C SER A 114 -3.13 2.80 15.51
N ALA A 115 -2.87 2.61 16.80
CA ALA A 115 -1.52 2.43 17.31
C ALA A 115 -0.90 1.10 16.83
N ALA A 116 -1.68 0.01 16.77
CA ALA A 116 -1.23 -1.26 16.21
C ALA A 116 -0.86 -1.15 14.72
N VAL A 117 -1.66 -0.42 13.94
CA VAL A 117 -1.38 -0.15 12.52
C VAL A 117 -0.07 0.61 12.34
N TYR A 118 0.21 1.62 13.15
CA TYR A 118 1.48 2.35 13.05
C TYR A 118 2.67 1.46 13.35
N ILE A 119 2.60 0.63 14.40
CA ILE A 119 3.66 -0.33 14.74
C ILE A 119 3.90 -1.31 13.59
N GLU A 120 2.84 -1.87 13.02
CA GLU A 120 2.94 -2.77 11.87
C GLU A 120 3.64 -2.09 10.68
N LEU A 121 3.27 -0.85 10.37
CA LEU A 121 3.90 -0.09 9.29
C LEU A 121 5.36 0.26 9.57
N PHE A 122 5.72 0.65 10.80
CA PHE A 122 7.12 0.94 11.15
C PHE A 122 7.98 -0.33 11.04
N ASN A 123 7.53 -1.45 11.61
CA ASN A 123 8.22 -2.73 11.50
C ASN A 123 8.41 -3.17 10.04
N HIS A 124 7.36 -2.98 9.21
CA HIS A 124 7.43 -3.24 7.78
C HIS A 124 8.49 -2.37 7.11
N LEU A 125 8.51 -1.06 7.39
CA LEU A 125 9.48 -0.14 6.80
C LEU A 125 10.92 -0.41 7.23
N GLU A 126 11.14 -0.78 8.48
CA GLU A 126 12.46 -1.14 9.03
C GLU A 126 13.02 -2.43 8.40
N SER A 127 12.15 -3.30 7.89
CA SER A 127 12.59 -4.52 7.19
C SER A 127 13.33 -4.23 5.88
N PHE A 128 13.18 -3.03 5.29
CA PHE A 128 13.82 -2.64 4.03
C PHE A 128 15.21 -2.03 4.25
N THR A 129 16.22 -2.89 4.33
CA THR A 129 17.63 -2.47 4.52
C THR A 129 18.44 -2.41 3.21
N PRO A 130 19.49 -1.56 3.14
CA PRO A 130 20.38 -1.46 1.98
C PRO A 130 21.08 -2.76 1.56
N GLN A 131 21.23 -3.72 2.49
CA GLN A 131 21.89 -4.99 2.23
C GLN A 131 20.99 -5.98 1.48
N LYS A 132 19.67 -5.86 1.62
CA LYS A 132 18.68 -6.81 1.09
C LYS A 132 17.86 -6.25 -0.07
N HIS A 133 17.80 -4.93 -0.20
CA HIS A 133 16.87 -4.26 -1.11
C HIS A 133 17.56 -3.23 -1.99
N CYS A 134 16.96 -2.97 -3.14
CA CYS A 134 17.48 -1.96 -4.06
C CYS A 134 17.41 -0.55 -3.46
N SER A 135 18.34 0.32 -3.89
CA SER A 135 18.45 1.69 -3.36
C SER A 135 17.17 2.53 -3.56
N GLY A 136 16.38 2.23 -4.59
CA GLY A 136 15.10 2.87 -4.85
C GLY A 136 14.07 2.62 -3.76
N ILE A 137 13.92 1.36 -3.32
CA ILE A 137 12.94 1.00 -2.30
C ILE A 137 13.38 1.44 -0.91
N VAL A 138 14.68 1.36 -0.61
CA VAL A 138 15.20 1.86 0.67
C VAL A 138 14.93 3.37 0.81
N LYS A 139 15.13 4.15 -0.26
CA LYS A 139 14.76 5.58 -0.28
C LYS A 139 13.25 5.80 -0.11
N ALA A 140 12.44 4.95 -0.74
CA ALA A 140 10.99 4.99 -0.59
C ALA A 140 10.57 4.67 0.85
N ALA A 141 11.19 3.68 1.49
CA ALA A 141 10.96 3.28 2.87
C ALA A 141 11.32 4.41 3.85
N ALA A 142 12.48 5.04 3.67
CA ALA A 142 12.89 6.20 4.47
C ALA A 142 11.90 7.38 4.31
N SER A 143 11.45 7.64 3.09
CA SER A 143 10.45 8.69 2.81
C SER A 143 9.08 8.38 3.43
N ALA A 144 8.66 7.12 3.40
CA ALA A 144 7.43 6.66 4.04
C ALA A 144 7.53 6.77 5.56
N CYS A 145 8.67 6.38 6.14
CA CYS A 145 8.93 6.47 7.58
C CYS A 145 8.89 7.93 8.05
N SER A 146 9.53 8.85 7.32
CA SER A 146 9.46 10.28 7.59
C SER A 146 8.01 10.82 7.59
N LYS A 147 7.18 10.37 6.63
CA LYS A 147 5.75 10.73 6.61
C LYS A 147 5.00 10.15 7.81
N LEU A 148 5.22 8.89 8.17
CA LEU A 148 4.57 8.29 9.34
C LEU A 148 4.97 9.00 10.63
N ASN A 149 6.25 9.31 10.82
CA ASN A 149 6.74 10.09 11.97
C ASN A 149 6.14 11.49 12.06
N LYS A 150 5.79 12.11 10.92
CA LYS A 150 5.10 13.41 10.92
C LYS A 150 3.66 13.33 11.42
N TYR A 151 2.94 12.25 11.09
CA TYR A 151 1.51 12.13 11.40
C TYR A 151 1.21 11.33 12.67
N TYR A 152 2.08 10.40 13.06
CA TYR A 152 1.92 9.58 14.25
C TYR A 152 1.69 10.42 15.53
N PRO A 153 2.45 11.50 15.82
CA PRO A 153 2.20 12.33 16.99
C PRO A 153 0.82 13.01 16.98
N GLN A 154 0.21 13.21 15.80
CA GLN A 154 -1.15 13.77 15.70
C GLN A 154 -2.23 12.75 16.09
N THR A 155 -1.87 11.46 16.15
CA THR A 155 -2.74 10.38 16.65
C THR A 155 -2.63 10.16 18.16
N ASP A 156 -1.86 10.98 18.87
CA ASP A 156 -1.76 10.98 20.33
C ASP A 156 -2.88 11.81 21.01
N SER A 157 -3.98 12.06 20.29
CA SER A 157 -5.14 12.70 20.92
C SER A 157 -5.83 11.73 21.88
N ALA A 158 -6.40 12.27 22.96
CA ALA A 158 -7.14 11.50 23.97
C ALA A 158 -8.20 10.55 23.35
N VAL A 159 -8.71 10.88 22.15
CA VAL A 159 -9.70 10.09 21.42
C VAL A 159 -9.18 8.71 21.01
N TYR A 160 -7.95 8.61 20.52
CA TYR A 160 -7.36 7.31 20.14
C TYR A 160 -7.04 6.45 21.36
N VAL A 161 -6.55 7.10 22.43
CA VAL A 161 -6.29 6.44 23.71
C VAL A 161 -7.59 5.92 24.34
N ILE A 162 -8.64 6.73 24.38
CA ILE A 162 -9.97 6.31 24.84
C ILE A 162 -10.48 5.14 24.01
N GLY A 163 -10.39 5.23 22.67
CA GLY A 163 -10.83 4.16 21.77
C GLY A 163 -10.13 2.83 22.07
N LEU A 164 -8.82 2.85 22.30
CA LEU A 164 -8.03 1.68 22.65
C LEU A 164 -8.39 1.10 24.03
N VAL A 165 -8.58 1.95 25.04
CA VAL A 165 -9.00 1.53 26.39
C VAL A 165 -10.40 0.90 26.39
N LEU A 166 -11.32 1.46 25.61
CA LEU A 166 -12.69 0.95 25.48
C LEU A 166 -12.79 -0.34 24.65
N ASP A 167 -11.74 -0.68 23.89
CA ASP A 167 -11.71 -1.94 23.15
C ASP A 167 -11.44 -3.11 24.09
N PHE A 168 -12.46 -3.96 24.29
CA PHE A 168 -12.38 -5.13 25.14
C PHE A 168 -11.27 -6.11 24.76
N ARG A 169 -10.79 -6.08 23.50
CA ARG A 169 -9.72 -6.95 22.99
C ARG A 169 -8.32 -6.49 23.39
N CYS A 170 -8.15 -5.18 23.62
CA CYS A 170 -6.83 -4.57 23.84
C CYS A 170 -6.68 -4.01 25.26
N LYS A 171 -7.74 -3.37 25.79
CA LYS A 171 -7.82 -2.72 27.11
C LYS A 171 -6.48 -2.06 27.51
N PHE A 172 -6.08 -2.22 28.77
CA PHE A 172 -4.82 -1.70 29.30
C PHE A 172 -3.64 -2.66 29.14
N ASP A 173 -3.90 -3.92 28.81
CA ASP A 173 -2.84 -4.93 28.69
C ASP A 173 -2.02 -4.72 27.42
N TRP A 174 -2.64 -4.20 26.35
CA TRP A 174 -1.93 -3.83 25.12
C TRP A 174 -0.86 -2.74 25.36
N TYR A 175 -1.15 -1.73 26.19
CA TYR A 175 -0.18 -0.66 26.52
C TYR A 175 1.08 -1.21 27.17
N ARG A 176 0.95 -2.21 28.04
CA ARG A 176 2.09 -2.86 28.70
C ARG A 176 2.94 -3.63 27.69
N THR A 177 2.29 -4.31 26.74
CA THR A 177 2.96 -5.09 25.67
C THR A 177 3.74 -4.22 24.69
N VAL A 178 3.31 -2.97 24.50
CA VAL A 178 3.92 -2.01 23.55
C VAL A 178 4.98 -1.12 24.23
N GLY A 179 5.20 -1.27 25.53
CA GLY A 179 6.20 -0.51 26.28
C GLY A 179 5.77 0.94 26.56
N ILE A 180 4.48 1.26 26.50
CA ILE A 180 3.96 2.56 26.89
C ILE A 180 3.99 2.63 28.43
N SER A 181 4.56 3.72 28.99
CA SER A 181 4.75 3.83 30.43
C SER A 181 3.42 3.79 31.19
N GLU A 182 3.41 3.14 32.36
CA GLU A 182 2.22 3.09 33.22
C GLU A 182 1.73 4.48 33.62
N ASP A 183 2.61 5.48 33.64
CA ASP A 183 2.26 6.85 34.01
C ASP A 183 1.39 7.53 32.96
N ILE A 184 1.69 7.31 31.66
CA ILE A 184 0.84 7.76 30.56
C ILE A 184 -0.52 7.07 30.62
N VAL A 185 -0.54 5.77 30.93
CA VAL A 185 -1.77 5.00 31.08
C VAL A 185 -2.62 5.53 32.25
N LYS A 186 -2.01 5.83 33.39
CA LYS A 186 -2.68 6.39 34.58
C LYS A 186 -3.17 7.82 34.34
N ALA A 187 -2.39 8.65 33.65
CA ALA A 187 -2.78 10.02 33.30
C ALA A 187 -4.00 10.02 32.37
N ASN A 188 -3.96 9.22 31.30
CA ASN A 188 -5.09 9.06 30.39
C ASN A 188 -6.31 8.51 31.12
N LYS A 189 -6.17 7.48 31.95
CA LYS A 189 -7.30 6.95 32.75
C LYS A 189 -7.98 8.03 33.60
N LYS A 190 -7.21 8.93 34.23
CA LYS A 190 -7.77 10.06 34.99
C LYS A 190 -8.54 11.04 34.08
N GLU A 191 -8.00 11.35 32.91
CA GLU A 191 -8.66 12.23 31.93
C GLU A 191 -9.96 11.62 31.37
N VAL A 192 -9.98 10.32 31.08
CA VAL A 192 -11.19 9.62 30.61
C VAL A 192 -12.28 9.66 31.69
N ILE A 193 -11.92 9.38 32.94
CA ILE A 193 -12.86 9.36 34.07
C ILE A 193 -13.39 10.77 34.36
N SER A 194 -12.57 11.82 34.24
CA SER A 194 -13.04 13.20 34.45
C SER A 194 -14.05 13.62 33.38
N LYS A 195 -13.82 13.26 32.11
CA LYS A 195 -14.76 13.53 31.02
C LYS A 195 -16.08 12.75 31.14
N TRP A 196 -16.08 11.57 31.78
CA TRP A 196 -17.29 10.75 31.99
C TRP A 196 -18.19 11.24 33.14
N LYS A 197 -17.66 12.06 34.06
CA LYS A 197 -18.40 12.57 35.23
C LYS A 197 -19.17 13.87 34.96
N THR A 198 -19.24 14.31 33.71
CA THR A 198 -19.94 15.52 33.25
C THR A 198 -21.12 15.09 32.39
#